data_AF-A0A2E9I7G6-F1
#
_entry.id   AF-A0A2E9I7G6-F1
#
_cell.length_a   1.000
_cell.length_b   1.000
_cell.length_c   1.000
_cell.angle_alpha   90.00
_cell.angle_beta   90.00
_cell.angle_gamma   90.00
#
_symmetry.space_group_name_H-M   'P 1'
#
loop_
_entity.id
_entity.type
_entity.pdbx_description
1 polymer ?
#
loop_
_entity_poly.entity_id
_entity_poly.type
_entity_poly.pdbx_seq_one_letter_code
_entity_poly.pdbx_strand_id
1 'polypeptide(L)'
;MNPTDDAARAALRARQGAGARYDAPSAPAGDLLLARRGTAYFARKLGELTDAGLAEPSLRAGDSKARVVATVGYHARSLAERLARLRVGADQPPALSEDARQAEIAQGATLPARALRSLVHHAAIHLDVEWRDLTDADWEMRVPLAGGETVLACVTPLLRARFVWQAALDLGNGGRLADVPAKIRAAP
;
A
#
# COMPACT_ATOMS: atom_id res chain seq x y z
N MET A 1 -15.37 0.93 11.16
CA MET A 1 -14.88 2.15 11.83
C MET A 1 -15.50 2.16 13.21
N ASN A 2 -14.76 2.48 14.28
CA ASN A 2 -15.39 2.72 15.58
C ASN A 2 -15.66 4.23 15.75
N PRO A 3 -16.57 4.63 16.65
CA PRO A 3 -16.90 6.05 16.87
C PRO A 3 -15.68 6.92 17.24
N THR A 4 -14.67 6.30 17.86
CA THR A 4 -13.42 6.96 18.26
C THR A 4 -12.57 7.38 17.06
N ASP A 5 -12.45 6.52 16.04
CA ASP A 5 -11.70 6.80 14.81
C ASP A 5 -12.35 7.96 14.02
N ASP A 6 -13.69 8.03 14.00
CA ASP A 6 -14.42 9.12 13.36
C ASP A 6 -14.24 10.46 14.07
N ALA A 7 -14.33 10.47 15.41
CA ALA A 7 -14.09 11.65 16.22
C ALA A 7 -12.65 12.17 16.09
N ALA A 8 -11.66 11.27 16.08
CA ALA A 8 -10.25 11.62 15.91
C ALA A 8 -9.98 12.29 14.55
N ARG A 9 -10.62 11.79 13.48
CA ARG A 9 -10.54 12.36 12.14
C ARG A 9 -11.17 13.76 12.06
N ALA A 10 -12.34 13.96 12.66
CA ALA A 10 -12.99 15.27 12.71
C ALA A 10 -12.14 16.29 13.48
N ALA A 11 -11.56 15.89 14.62
CA ALA A 11 -10.66 16.73 15.41
C ALA A 11 -9.38 17.10 14.65
N LEU A 12 -8.80 16.17 13.88
CA LEU A 12 -7.64 16.45 13.04
C LEU A 12 -7.95 17.50 11.97
N ARG A 13 -9.11 17.36 11.30
CA ARG A 13 -9.59 18.30 10.28
C ARG A 13 -9.72 19.72 10.83
N ALA A 14 -10.31 19.86 12.02
CA ALA A 14 -10.46 21.15 12.68
C ALA A 14 -9.10 21.81 13.02
N ARG A 15 -8.06 21.02 13.32
CA ARG A 15 -6.73 21.53 13.70
C ARG A 15 -5.86 21.95 12.51
N GLN A 16 -5.99 21.31 11.35
CA GLN A 16 -5.09 21.53 10.20
C GLN A 16 -5.54 22.65 9.25
N GLY A 17 -6.74 23.20 9.42
CA GLY A 17 -7.25 24.34 8.64
C GLY A 17 -7.63 23.99 7.19
N ALA A 18 -8.02 25.01 6.41
CA ALA A 18 -8.63 24.85 5.08
C ALA A 18 -7.63 24.49 3.95
N GLY A 19 -6.32 24.57 4.20
CA GLY A 19 -5.28 24.24 3.22
C GLY A 19 -4.90 22.75 3.16
N ALA A 20 -5.37 21.94 4.11
CA ALA A 20 -5.12 20.51 4.13
C ALA A 20 -6.09 19.80 3.18
N ARG A 21 -5.55 18.99 2.25
CA ARG A 21 -6.35 18.11 1.39
C ARG A 21 -6.80 16.90 2.19
N TYR A 22 -8.09 16.63 2.18
CA TYR A 22 -8.70 15.49 2.85
C TYR A 22 -9.32 14.55 1.83
N ASP A 23 -9.39 13.26 2.18
CA ASP A 23 -10.13 12.28 1.40
C ASP A 23 -11.58 12.75 1.19
N ALA A 24 -12.11 12.50 0.00
CA ALA A 24 -13.47 12.83 -0.38
C ALA A 24 -14.52 12.19 0.57
N PRO A 25 -15.73 12.77 0.71
CA PRO A 25 -16.77 12.23 1.59
C PRO A 25 -17.13 10.76 1.32
N SER A 26 -17.15 10.32 0.05
CA SER A 26 -17.46 8.92 -0.32
C SER A 26 -16.26 7.98 -0.16
N ALA A 27 -15.07 8.50 0.15
CA ALA A 27 -13.87 7.69 0.25
C ALA A 27 -14.05 6.56 1.28
N PRO A 28 -13.51 5.36 1.02
CA PRO A 28 -13.64 4.20 1.90
C PRO A 28 -12.75 4.35 3.15
N ALA A 29 -13.14 5.27 4.04
CA ALA A 29 -12.29 5.79 5.11
C ALA A 29 -11.79 4.73 6.09
N GLY A 30 -12.60 3.70 6.37
CA GLY A 30 -12.18 2.56 7.19
C GLY A 30 -11.05 1.76 6.55
N ASP A 31 -11.09 1.57 5.23
CA ASP A 31 -10.08 0.80 4.50
C ASP A 31 -8.82 1.63 4.25
N LEU A 32 -8.96 2.94 4.00
CA LEU A 32 -7.85 3.88 3.99
C LEU A 32 -7.10 3.90 5.33
N LEU A 33 -7.83 3.93 6.44
CA LEU A 33 -7.21 3.87 7.77
C LEU A 33 -6.43 2.58 7.99
N LEU A 34 -6.98 1.43 7.55
CA LEU A 34 -6.30 0.14 7.63
C LEU A 34 -5.04 0.08 6.75
N ALA A 35 -5.09 0.65 5.54
CA ALA A 35 -3.96 0.73 4.62
C ALA A 35 -2.84 1.62 5.15
N ARG A 36 -3.19 2.79 5.70
CA ARG A 36 -2.25 3.74 6.31
C ARG A 36 -1.58 3.15 7.56
N ARG A 37 -2.37 2.55 8.47
CA ARG A 37 -1.84 1.86 9.65
C ARG A 37 -0.93 0.68 9.28
N GLY A 38 -1.34 -0.13 8.32
CA GLY A 38 -0.53 -1.25 7.85
C GLY A 38 0.78 -0.81 7.18
N THR A 39 0.75 0.29 6.44
CA THR A 39 1.93 0.88 5.82
C THR A 39 2.89 1.43 6.88
N ALA A 40 2.39 2.13 7.90
CA ALA A 40 3.20 2.58 9.03
C ALA A 40 3.80 1.41 9.82
N TYR A 41 3.03 0.36 10.06
CA TYR A 41 3.50 -0.86 10.71
C TYR A 41 4.61 -1.55 9.91
N PHE A 42 4.40 -1.73 8.60
CA PHE A 42 5.41 -2.29 7.69
C PHE A 42 6.68 -1.42 7.67
N ALA A 43 6.55 -0.10 7.57
CA ALA A 43 7.70 0.81 7.56
C ALA A 43 8.53 0.71 8.85
N ARG A 44 7.87 0.58 10.01
CA ARG A 44 8.55 0.33 11.28
C ARG A 44 9.29 -1.01 11.26
N LYS A 45 8.64 -2.09 10.82
CA LYS A 45 9.28 -3.41 10.68
C LYS A 45 10.45 -3.40 9.71
N LEU A 46 10.33 -2.70 8.60
CA LEU A 46 11.45 -2.49 7.69
C LEU A 46 12.59 -1.72 8.37
N GLY A 47 12.29 -0.66 9.13
CA GLY A 47 13.27 0.13 9.89
C GLY A 47 14.03 -0.66 10.97
N GLU A 48 13.42 -1.72 11.50
CA GLU A 48 14.06 -2.64 12.47
C GLU A 48 15.08 -3.60 11.82
N LEU A 49 15.08 -3.75 10.49
CA LEU A 49 16.07 -4.57 9.78
C LEU A 49 17.39 -3.83 9.60
N THR A 50 18.50 -4.53 9.77
CA THR A 50 19.81 -4.09 9.27
C THR A 50 19.85 -4.20 7.75
N ASP A 51 20.80 -3.51 7.12
CA ASP A 51 20.97 -3.59 5.67
C ASP A 51 21.39 -5.00 5.20
N ALA A 52 22.23 -5.69 5.98
CA ALA A 52 22.56 -7.10 5.72
C ALA A 52 21.35 -8.03 5.90
N GLY A 53 20.47 -7.73 6.86
CA GLY A 53 19.26 -8.51 7.13
C GLY A 53 18.28 -8.53 5.96
N LEU A 54 18.34 -7.58 5.03
CA LEU A 54 17.53 -7.59 3.81
C LEU A 54 17.87 -8.77 2.89
N ALA A 55 19.11 -9.24 2.89
CA ALA A 55 19.53 -10.38 2.05
C ALA A 55 19.09 -11.73 2.61
N GLU A 56 18.74 -11.79 3.90
CA GLU A 56 18.32 -13.03 4.55
C GLU A 56 16.95 -13.52 4.03
N PRO A 57 16.65 -14.82 4.21
CA PRO A 57 15.33 -15.37 3.93
C PRO A 57 14.21 -14.63 4.66
N SER A 58 13.06 -14.51 3.98
CA SER A 58 11.79 -14.11 4.56
C SER A 58 10.97 -15.36 4.94
N LEU A 59 9.77 -15.19 5.50
CA LEU A 59 8.84 -16.31 5.71
C LEU A 59 8.13 -16.76 4.43
N ARG A 60 8.27 -16.01 3.32
CA ARG A 60 7.82 -16.45 2.00
C ARG A 60 8.87 -17.37 1.40
N ALA A 61 8.48 -18.62 1.18
CA ALA A 61 9.36 -19.65 0.64
C ALA A 61 10.04 -19.18 -0.66
N GLY A 62 11.38 -19.20 -0.68
CA GLY A 62 12.18 -18.78 -1.83
C GLY A 62 12.42 -17.26 -1.95
N ASP A 63 11.77 -16.42 -1.14
CA ASP A 63 11.93 -14.96 -1.19
C ASP A 63 12.86 -14.46 -0.07
N SER A 64 13.79 -13.56 -0.41
CA SER A 64 14.53 -12.76 0.58
C SER A 64 13.65 -11.63 1.15
N LYS A 65 14.04 -11.07 2.29
CA LYS A 65 13.35 -9.88 2.83
C LYS A 65 13.41 -8.70 1.86
N ALA A 66 14.51 -8.53 1.11
CA ALA A 66 14.65 -7.54 0.04
C ALA A 66 13.59 -7.71 -1.05
N ARG A 67 13.29 -8.96 -1.45
CA ARG A 67 12.25 -9.25 -2.45
C ARG A 67 10.84 -8.92 -1.94
N VAL A 68 10.55 -9.18 -0.66
CA VAL A 68 9.30 -8.72 -0.01
C VAL A 68 9.21 -7.19 -0.05
N VAL A 69 10.27 -6.49 0.32
CA VAL A 69 10.33 -5.01 0.32
C VAL A 69 10.14 -4.43 -1.07
N ALA A 70 10.82 -4.97 -2.09
CA ALA A 70 10.65 -4.58 -3.48
C ALA A 70 9.19 -4.75 -3.93
N THR A 71 8.59 -5.91 -3.63
CA THR A 71 7.19 -6.21 -3.95
C THR A 71 6.24 -5.19 -3.32
N VAL A 72 6.44 -4.82 -2.05
CA VAL A 72 5.63 -3.80 -1.35
C VAL A 72 5.75 -2.43 -2.01
N GLY A 73 6.95 -2.05 -2.43
CA GLY A 73 7.21 -0.80 -3.15
C GLY A 73 6.50 -0.74 -4.50
N TYR A 74 6.71 -1.76 -5.35
CA TYR A 74 6.11 -1.82 -6.68
C TYR A 74 4.59 -1.96 -6.65
N HIS A 75 4.04 -2.67 -5.66
CA HIS A 75 2.59 -2.72 -5.48
C HIS A 75 1.99 -1.33 -5.20
N ALA A 76 2.65 -0.50 -4.37
CA ALA A 76 2.17 0.87 -4.13
C ALA A 76 2.31 1.73 -5.38
N ARG A 77 3.47 1.65 -6.07
CA ARG A 77 3.72 2.40 -7.30
C ARG A 77 2.69 2.07 -8.39
N SER A 78 2.42 0.79 -8.62
CA SER A 78 1.45 0.37 -9.64
C SER A 78 0.04 0.89 -9.35
N LEU A 79 -0.40 0.85 -8.09
CA LEU A 79 -1.68 1.46 -7.71
C LEU A 79 -1.68 2.97 -7.92
N ALA A 80 -0.63 3.67 -7.49
CA ALA A 80 -0.53 5.13 -7.61
C ALA A 80 -0.57 5.56 -9.09
N GLU A 81 0.20 4.92 -9.96
CA GLU A 81 0.24 5.22 -11.40
C GLU A 81 -1.13 5.03 -12.06
N ARG A 82 -1.84 3.96 -11.69
CA ARG A 82 -3.19 3.68 -12.21
C ARG A 82 -4.19 4.72 -11.75
N LEU A 83 -4.19 5.07 -10.46
CA LEU A 83 -5.08 6.08 -9.91
C LEU A 83 -4.79 7.47 -10.48
N ALA A 84 -3.52 7.82 -10.66
CA ALA A 84 -3.12 9.08 -11.28
C ALA A 84 -3.64 9.20 -12.71
N ARG A 85 -3.51 8.14 -13.53
CA ARG A 85 -4.04 8.09 -14.90
C ARG A 85 -5.57 8.16 -14.92
N LEU A 86 -6.21 7.42 -14.02
CA LEU A 86 -7.65 7.38 -13.86
C LEU A 86 -8.20 8.79 -13.61
N ARG A 87 -7.61 9.51 -12.65
CA ARG A 87 -8.01 10.86 -12.25
C ARG A 87 -7.91 11.89 -13.37
N VAL A 88 -6.96 11.73 -14.31
CA VAL A 88 -6.81 12.63 -15.46
C VAL A 88 -7.53 12.14 -16.73
N GLY A 89 -8.28 11.03 -16.63
CA GLY A 89 -8.99 10.44 -17.77
C GLY A 89 -8.05 9.92 -18.87
N ALA A 90 -6.80 9.62 -18.54
CA ALA A 90 -5.84 9.08 -19.50
C ALA A 90 -6.02 7.57 -19.69
N ASP A 91 -5.71 7.10 -20.90
CA ASP A 91 -5.71 5.66 -21.20
C ASP A 91 -4.85 4.88 -20.21
N GLN A 92 -5.41 3.78 -19.73
CA GLN A 92 -4.70 2.86 -18.84
C GLN A 92 -3.85 1.91 -19.68
N PRO A 93 -2.53 1.83 -19.44
CA PRO A 93 -1.73 0.79 -20.09
C PRO A 93 -2.26 -0.59 -19.66
N PRO A 94 -2.08 -1.61 -20.51
CA PRO A 94 -2.38 -2.98 -20.13
C PRO A 94 -1.61 -3.33 -18.86
N ALA A 95 -2.22 -4.18 -18.03
CA ALA A 95 -1.52 -4.70 -16.88
C ALA A 95 -0.25 -5.44 -17.29
N LEU A 96 0.82 -5.27 -16.51
CA LEU A 96 2.02 -6.08 -16.67
C LEU A 96 1.61 -7.56 -16.63
N SER A 97 2.21 -8.35 -17.51
CA SER A 97 2.14 -9.81 -17.38
C SER A 97 2.75 -10.21 -16.05
N GLU A 98 2.33 -11.39 -15.57
CA GLU A 98 2.86 -11.92 -14.32
C GLU A 98 4.39 -12.08 -14.38
N ASP A 99 4.93 -12.60 -15.49
CA ASP A 99 6.38 -12.74 -15.68
C ASP A 99 7.12 -11.39 -15.67
N ALA A 100 6.58 -10.37 -16.35
CA ALA A 100 7.19 -9.03 -16.37
C ALA A 100 7.22 -8.42 -14.96
N ARG A 101 6.14 -8.59 -14.20
CA ARG A 101 6.06 -8.16 -12.80
C ARG A 101 7.07 -8.90 -11.93
N GLN A 102 7.21 -10.21 -12.10
CA GLN A 102 8.17 -11.01 -11.34
C GLN A 102 9.62 -10.65 -11.66
N ALA A 103 9.91 -10.32 -12.93
CA ALA A 103 11.21 -9.82 -13.37
C ALA A 103 11.53 -8.45 -12.77
N GLU A 104 10.58 -7.50 -12.79
CA GLU A 104 10.75 -6.18 -12.16
C GLU A 104 11.05 -6.31 -10.65
N ILE A 105 10.31 -7.16 -9.95
CA ILE A 105 10.53 -7.42 -8.53
C ILE A 105 11.89 -8.08 -8.29
N ALA A 106 12.29 -9.04 -9.12
CA ALA A 106 13.59 -9.70 -9.01
C ALA A 106 14.73 -8.70 -9.19
N GLN A 107 14.64 -7.82 -10.18
CA GLN A 107 15.59 -6.75 -10.40
C GLN A 107 15.59 -5.76 -9.22
N GLY A 108 14.42 -5.33 -8.76
CA GLY A 108 14.33 -4.41 -7.62
C GLY A 108 14.87 -4.98 -6.32
N ALA A 109 14.77 -6.30 -6.10
CA ALA A 109 15.34 -6.97 -4.94
C ALA A 109 16.88 -6.90 -4.89
N THR A 110 17.55 -6.55 -6.00
CA THR A 110 19.00 -6.35 -6.07
C THR A 110 19.45 -4.92 -5.71
N LEU A 111 18.51 -4.00 -5.50
CA LEU A 111 18.82 -2.61 -5.17
C LEU A 111 19.52 -2.48 -3.81
N PRO A 112 20.39 -1.47 -3.63
CA PRO A 112 20.97 -1.16 -2.32
C PRO A 112 19.90 -0.92 -1.26
N ALA A 113 20.18 -1.27 0.00
CA ALA A 113 19.24 -1.16 1.11
C ALA A 113 18.55 0.22 1.21
N ARG A 114 19.32 1.31 1.05
CA ARG A 114 18.75 2.68 1.04
C ARG A 114 17.69 2.85 -0.07
N ALA A 115 17.94 2.30 -1.25
CA ALA A 115 17.06 2.44 -2.40
C ALA A 115 15.77 1.63 -2.22
N LEU A 116 15.84 0.44 -1.61
CA LEU A 116 14.67 -0.34 -1.22
C LEU A 116 13.79 0.40 -0.20
N ARG A 117 14.42 1.01 0.82
CA ARG A 117 13.71 1.81 1.83
C ARG A 117 13.06 3.05 1.21
N SER A 118 13.81 3.78 0.38
CA SER A 118 13.29 4.93 -0.36
C SER A 118 12.16 4.54 -1.32
N LEU A 119 12.27 3.40 -2.01
CA LEU A 119 11.23 2.87 -2.89
C LEU A 119 9.89 2.71 -2.14
N VAL A 120 9.90 2.03 -0.99
CA VAL A 120 8.69 1.87 -0.17
C VAL A 120 8.17 3.20 0.33
N HIS A 121 9.04 4.06 0.86
CA HIS A 121 8.65 5.35 1.42
C HIS A 121 7.99 6.26 0.37
N HIS A 122 8.65 6.47 -0.77
CA HIS A 122 8.14 7.33 -1.83
C HIS A 122 6.87 6.76 -2.47
N ALA A 123 6.83 5.45 -2.75
CA ALA A 123 5.64 4.83 -3.35
C ALA A 123 4.42 4.90 -2.40
N ALA A 124 4.63 4.71 -1.09
CA ALA A 124 3.57 4.83 -0.10
C ALA A 124 3.01 6.27 -0.01
N ILE A 125 3.89 7.28 -0.01
CA ILE A 125 3.48 8.69 -0.01
C ILE A 125 2.70 9.01 -1.29
N HIS A 126 3.23 8.60 -2.45
CA HIS A 126 2.58 8.88 -3.73
C HIS A 126 1.18 8.25 -3.80
N LEU A 127 1.04 6.97 -3.41
CA LEU A 127 -0.26 6.32 -3.35
C LEU A 127 -1.24 7.03 -2.42
N ASP A 128 -0.79 7.46 -1.24
CA ASP A 128 -1.65 8.19 -0.31
C ASP A 128 -2.05 9.59 -0.81
N VAL A 129 -1.19 10.24 -1.60
CA VAL A 129 -1.55 11.47 -2.32
C VAL A 129 -2.60 11.19 -3.38
N GLU A 130 -2.43 10.16 -4.20
CA GLU A 130 -3.42 9.86 -5.24
C GLU A 130 -4.79 9.52 -4.64
N TRP A 131 -4.85 8.76 -3.54
CA TRP A 131 -6.12 8.54 -2.82
C TRP A 131 -6.75 9.83 -2.29
N ARG A 132 -5.94 10.76 -1.76
CA ARG A 132 -6.44 12.05 -1.26
C ARG A 132 -6.96 12.94 -2.39
N ASP A 133 -6.45 12.78 -3.60
CA ASP A 133 -6.82 13.58 -4.77
C ASP A 133 -7.99 12.96 -5.57
N LEU A 134 -8.47 11.76 -5.23
CA LEU A 134 -9.68 11.18 -5.83
C LEU A 134 -10.95 11.90 -5.36
N THR A 135 -11.79 12.28 -6.32
CA THR A 135 -13.14 12.82 -6.09
C THR A 135 -14.14 11.71 -5.76
N ASP A 136 -15.36 12.09 -5.35
CA ASP A 136 -16.42 11.12 -5.08
C ASP A 136 -16.74 10.24 -6.31
N ALA A 137 -16.64 10.80 -7.52
CA ALA A 137 -16.87 10.06 -8.77
C ALA A 137 -15.70 9.13 -9.11
N ASP A 138 -14.46 9.55 -8.83
CA ASP A 138 -13.28 8.73 -9.11
C ASP A 138 -13.26 7.42 -8.32
N TRP A 139 -13.83 7.43 -7.10
CA TRP A 139 -13.92 6.22 -6.26
C TRP A 139 -14.77 5.10 -6.88
N GLU A 140 -15.72 5.44 -7.75
CA GLU A 140 -16.61 4.52 -8.46
C GLU A 140 -16.06 4.07 -9.82
N MET A 141 -14.87 4.54 -10.21
CA MET A 141 -14.25 4.17 -11.48
C MET A 141 -13.51 2.84 -11.40
N ARG A 142 -13.40 2.18 -12.56
CA ARG A 142 -12.75 0.87 -12.71
C ARG A 142 -11.24 1.01 -12.84
N VAL A 143 -10.51 0.30 -12.00
CA VAL A 143 -9.05 0.20 -11.97
C VAL A 143 -8.64 -1.20 -12.42
N PRO A 144 -8.02 -1.37 -13.61
CA PRO A 144 -7.41 -2.64 -13.99
C PRO A 144 -6.21 -2.92 -13.06
N LEU A 145 -6.07 -4.15 -12.58
CA LEU A 145 -4.97 -4.59 -11.71
C LEU A 145 -3.97 -5.47 -12.47
N ALA A 146 -2.81 -5.70 -11.85
CA ALA A 146 -1.91 -6.76 -12.28
C ALA A 146 -2.63 -8.12 -12.23
N GLY A 147 -2.46 -8.95 -13.26
CA GLY A 147 -3.14 -10.26 -13.37
C GLY A 147 -4.49 -10.25 -14.10
N GLY A 148 -4.91 -9.09 -14.64
CA GLY A 148 -6.09 -9.00 -15.54
C GLY A 148 -7.42 -8.76 -14.84
N GLU A 149 -7.47 -8.80 -13.51
CA GLU A 149 -8.65 -8.39 -12.75
C GLU A 149 -8.90 -6.89 -12.88
N THR A 150 -10.16 -6.47 -12.81
CA THR A 150 -10.55 -5.05 -12.75
C THR A 150 -11.45 -4.82 -11.55
N VAL A 151 -11.05 -3.91 -10.67
CA VAL A 151 -11.77 -3.56 -9.43
C VAL A 151 -12.27 -2.12 -9.47
N LEU A 152 -13.09 -1.69 -8.50
CA LEU A 152 -13.37 -0.27 -8.31
C LEU A 152 -12.23 0.42 -7.56
N ALA A 153 -12.02 1.71 -7.78
CA ALA A 153 -11.00 2.48 -7.07
C ALA A 153 -11.18 2.41 -5.55
N CYS A 154 -12.42 2.37 -5.06
CA CYS A 154 -12.76 2.22 -3.63
C CYS A 154 -12.29 0.89 -3.01
N VAL A 155 -11.95 -0.12 -3.82
CA VAL A 155 -11.42 -1.40 -3.35
C VAL A 155 -9.90 -1.34 -3.11
N THR A 156 -9.20 -0.39 -3.75
CA THR A 156 -7.72 -0.31 -3.70
C THR A 156 -7.14 -0.12 -2.29
N PRO A 157 -7.76 0.62 -1.36
CA PRO A 157 -7.25 0.72 0.01
C PRO A 157 -7.31 -0.61 0.77
N LEU A 158 -8.39 -1.40 0.60
CA LEU A 158 -8.51 -2.70 1.26
C LEU A 158 -7.49 -3.70 0.71
N LEU A 159 -7.29 -3.71 -0.61
CA LEU A 159 -6.24 -4.52 -1.25
C LEU A 159 -4.86 -4.16 -0.70
N ARG A 160 -4.54 -2.85 -0.65
CA ARG A 160 -3.27 -2.39 -0.10
C ARG A 160 -3.12 -2.76 1.37
N ALA A 161 -4.18 -2.63 2.17
CA ALA A 161 -4.16 -2.98 3.58
C ALA A 161 -3.81 -4.45 3.79
N ARG A 162 -4.51 -5.37 3.12
CA ARG A 162 -4.21 -6.82 3.18
C ARG A 162 -2.76 -7.10 2.79
N PHE A 163 -2.32 -6.49 1.69
CA PHE A 163 -0.98 -6.67 1.17
C PHE A 163 0.11 -6.28 2.19
N VAL A 164 0.04 -5.06 2.77
CA VAL A 164 1.11 -4.57 3.66
C VAL A 164 1.10 -5.23 5.03
N TRP A 165 -0.07 -5.60 5.56
CA TRP A 165 -0.16 -6.32 6.83
C TRP A 165 0.46 -7.73 6.69
N GLN A 166 0.14 -8.45 5.61
CA GLN A 166 0.76 -9.74 5.33
C GLN A 166 2.26 -9.60 5.11
N ALA A 167 2.70 -8.64 4.28
CA ALA A 167 4.12 -8.42 4.01
C ALA A 167 4.93 -8.09 5.29
N ALA A 168 4.32 -7.44 6.28
CA ALA A 168 4.98 -7.16 7.55
C ALA A 168 5.18 -8.43 8.40
N LEU A 169 4.29 -9.42 8.30
CA LEU A 169 4.50 -10.74 8.88
C LEU A 169 5.57 -11.50 8.11
N ASP A 170 5.52 -11.42 6.77
CA ASP A 170 6.44 -12.13 5.88
C ASP A 170 7.90 -11.74 6.10
N LEU A 171 8.18 -10.51 6.55
CA LEU A 171 9.54 -10.10 6.92
C LEU A 171 10.16 -10.98 8.03
N GLY A 172 9.36 -11.65 8.85
CA GLY A 172 9.86 -12.59 9.86
C GLY A 172 10.69 -11.96 10.98
N ASN A 173 10.64 -10.64 11.17
CA ASN A 173 11.44 -9.91 12.15
C ASN A 173 10.58 -9.37 13.32
N GLY A 174 9.75 -10.26 13.88
CA GLY A 174 8.92 -9.96 15.06
C GLY A 174 7.61 -9.25 14.75
N GLY A 175 7.12 -9.29 13.51
CA GLY A 175 5.71 -8.99 13.22
C GLY A 175 4.81 -10.12 13.72
N ARG A 176 3.67 -9.79 14.36
CA ARG A 176 2.79 -10.80 14.98
C ARG A 176 1.37 -10.70 14.43
N LEU A 177 0.72 -11.86 14.25
CA LEU A 177 -0.68 -11.92 13.84
C LEU A 177 -1.62 -11.17 14.80
N ALA A 178 -1.27 -11.13 16.10
CA ALA A 178 -2.01 -10.37 17.10
C ALA A 178 -2.05 -8.85 16.81
N ASP A 179 -1.03 -8.31 16.13
CA ASP A 179 -0.95 -6.89 15.77
C ASP A 179 -1.81 -6.54 14.54
N VAL A 180 -2.22 -7.54 13.75
CA VAL A 180 -3.01 -7.35 12.51
C VAL A 180 -4.49 -7.06 12.86
N PRO A 181 -5.13 -6.02 12.31
CA PRO A 181 -6.54 -5.73 12.59
C PRO A 181 -7.48 -6.91 12.24
N ALA A 182 -8.51 -7.14 13.05
CA ALA A 182 -9.42 -8.27 12.89
C ALA A 182 -10.06 -8.35 11.49
N LYS A 183 -10.45 -7.21 10.90
CA LYS A 183 -11.02 -7.14 9.53
C LYS A 183 -10.05 -7.68 8.47
N ILE A 184 -8.74 -7.57 8.68
CA ILE A 184 -7.72 -8.07 7.76
C ILE A 184 -7.48 -9.56 7.98
N ARG A 185 -7.49 -10.03 9.24
CA ARG A 185 -7.30 -11.45 9.58
C ARG A 185 -8.46 -12.35 9.16
N ALA A 186 -9.69 -11.84 9.22
CA ALA A 186 -10.90 -12.62 8.98
C ALA A 186 -11.20 -12.85 7.49
N ALA A 187 -10.32 -12.40 6.60
CA ALA A 187 -10.45 -12.62 5.18
C ALA A 187 -9.94 -14.02 4.81
N PRO A 188 -10.72 -14.83 4.07
CA PRO A 188 -10.25 -16.09 3.51
C PRO A 188 -9.14 -15.87 2.48
#